data_AF-A0A923MXA5-F1
#
_entry.id   AF-A0A923MXA5-F1
#
_cell.length_a   1.000
_cell.length_b   1.000
_cell.length_c   1.000
_cell.angle_alpha   90.00
_cell.angle_beta   90.00
_cell.angle_gamma   90.00
#
_symmetry.space_group_name_H-M   'P 1'
#
loop_
_entity.id
_entity.type
_entity.pdbx_description
1 polymer ?
#
loop_
_entity_poly.entity_id
_entity_poly.type
_entity_poly.pdbx_seq_one_letter_code
_entity_poly.pdbx_strand_id
1 'polypeptide(L)'
;MSHDAPTARQAAEITRRNVRTVRELEQLAVADPSFADRTASFVARFCGSIHFVWVHAAVFGAWFAVNSIPGLPHWDPYPFTFLTMWASTESIFIAAFILIAQNYAMRLSERRAQLDLQINLLAEQETTKTLQMLELIAQKVGAQVGHDPEVAALAEATRLDSLAKQIDETQKEQDREETGSP
;
A
#
# COMPACT_ATOMS: atom_id res chain seq x y z
N MET A 1 -16.71 43.95 -5.09
CA MET A 1 -16.28 42.74 -5.83
C MET A 1 -14.81 42.48 -5.47
N SER A 2 -14.52 41.90 -4.29
CA SER A 2 -13.14 41.72 -3.79
C SER A 2 -13.06 40.90 -2.49
N HIS A 3 -13.62 39.68 -2.46
CA HIS A 3 -13.66 38.86 -1.23
C HIS A 3 -13.10 37.42 -1.37
N ASP A 4 -12.36 37.10 -2.45
CA ASP A 4 -11.89 35.72 -2.76
C ASP A 4 -10.39 35.44 -2.53
N ALA A 5 -9.57 36.46 -2.26
CA ALA A 5 -8.11 36.29 -2.15
C ALA A 5 -7.57 35.56 -0.90
N PRO A 6 -8.17 35.65 0.31
CA PRO A 6 -7.57 35.06 1.52
C PRO A 6 -7.78 33.54 1.62
N THR A 7 -8.92 33.03 1.16
CA THR A 7 -9.30 31.61 1.25
C THR A 7 -8.41 30.72 0.37
N ALA A 8 -8.05 31.20 -0.83
CA ALA A 8 -7.18 30.46 -1.76
C ALA A 8 -5.73 30.32 -1.24
N ARG A 9 -5.21 31.34 -0.54
CA ARG A 9 -3.88 31.26 0.11
C ARG A 9 -3.88 30.31 1.29
N GLN A 10 -4.93 30.33 2.11
CA GLN A 10 -5.07 29.45 3.28
C GLN A 10 -5.25 27.99 2.88
N ALA A 11 -6.04 27.72 1.83
CA ALA A 11 -6.17 26.38 1.25
C ALA A 11 -4.83 25.87 0.69
N ALA A 12 -4.10 26.71 -0.05
CA ALA A 12 -2.78 26.34 -0.58
C ALA A 12 -1.72 26.09 0.52
N GLU A 13 -1.82 26.78 1.66
CA GLU A 13 -0.96 26.58 2.83
C GLU A 13 -1.28 25.26 3.55
N ILE A 14 -2.57 24.92 3.69
CA ILE A 14 -3.02 23.63 4.23
C ILE A 14 -2.57 22.48 3.31
N THR A 15 -2.73 22.62 1.99
CA THR A 15 -2.26 21.63 1.02
C THR A 15 -0.74 21.45 1.09
N ARG A 16 0.04 22.54 1.15
CA ARG A 16 1.51 22.45 1.32
C ARG A 16 1.92 21.77 2.62
N ARG A 17 1.20 22.04 3.71
CA ARG A 17 1.45 21.42 5.01
C ARG A 17 1.17 19.91 4.95
N ASN A 18 0.04 19.51 4.37
CA ASN A 18 -0.32 18.10 4.20
C ASN A 18 0.70 17.35 3.32
N VAL A 19 1.13 17.93 2.20
CA VAL A 19 2.17 17.35 1.33
C VAL A 19 3.50 17.17 2.07
N ARG A 20 3.86 18.09 2.97
CA ARG A 20 5.07 17.98 3.78
C ARG A 20 4.96 16.88 4.83
N THR A 21 3.82 16.76 5.51
CA THR A 21 3.55 15.70 6.49
C THR A 21 3.54 14.32 5.83
N VAL A 22 2.94 14.17 4.65
CA VAL A 22 2.99 12.92 3.89
C VAL A 22 4.43 12.55 3.52
N ARG A 23 5.24 13.52 3.09
CA ARG A 23 6.66 13.29 2.80
C ARG A 23 7.49 12.96 4.04
N GLU A 24 7.23 13.60 5.18
CA GLU A 24 7.93 13.30 6.44
C GLU A 24 7.57 11.91 6.94
N LEU A 25 6.30 11.49 6.82
CA LEU A 25 5.87 10.12 7.14
C LEU A 25 6.51 9.09 6.21
N GLU A 26 6.59 9.38 4.90
CA GLU A 26 7.34 8.54 3.95
C GLU A 26 8.83 8.48 4.30
N GLN A 27 9.44 9.60 4.69
CA GLN A 27 10.86 9.65 5.03
C GLN A 27 11.17 8.94 6.35
N LEU A 28 10.30 9.02 7.35
CA LEU A 28 10.41 8.30 8.61
C LEU A 28 10.20 6.79 8.42
N ALA A 29 9.30 6.39 7.53
CA ALA A 29 9.13 4.99 7.12
C ALA A 29 10.35 4.43 6.36
N VAL A 30 11.18 5.30 5.79
CA VAL A 30 12.40 4.96 5.04
C VAL A 30 13.68 5.20 5.86
N ALA A 31 13.57 5.67 7.11
CA ALA A 31 14.70 6.23 7.85
C ALA A 31 15.77 5.24 8.33
N ASP A 32 15.56 3.92 8.21
CA ASP A 32 16.63 2.96 8.45
C ASP A 32 16.43 1.68 7.63
N PRO A 33 16.62 1.74 6.29
CA PRO A 33 16.44 0.58 5.46
C PRO A 33 17.67 -0.31 5.68
N SER A 34 17.42 -1.47 6.27
CA SER A 34 18.38 -2.58 6.27
C SER A 34 19.00 -2.73 4.87
N PHE A 35 20.22 -3.26 4.78
CA PHE A 35 20.84 -3.55 3.48
C PHE A 35 19.88 -4.33 2.55
N ALA A 36 19.05 -5.21 3.12
CA ALA A 36 17.99 -5.95 2.43
C ALA A 36 16.86 -5.06 1.88
N ASP A 37 16.48 -3.98 2.58
CA ASP A 37 15.44 -3.05 2.13
C ASP A 37 15.95 -2.14 1.02
N ARG A 38 17.23 -1.74 1.07
CA ARG A 38 17.86 -0.97 -0.02
C ARG A 38 17.94 -1.79 -1.30
N THR A 39 18.34 -3.06 -1.20
CA THR A 39 18.38 -3.96 -2.35
C THR A 39 16.98 -4.30 -2.85
N ALA A 40 16.02 -4.58 -1.97
CA ALA A 40 14.63 -4.83 -2.36
C ALA A 40 13.98 -3.63 -3.05
N SER A 41 14.22 -2.40 -2.57
CA SER A 41 13.71 -1.18 -3.20
C SER A 41 14.34 -0.95 -4.59
N PHE A 42 15.64 -1.18 -4.74
CA PHE A 42 16.31 -1.10 -6.03
C PHE A 42 15.77 -2.14 -7.01
N VAL A 43 15.66 -3.41 -6.57
CA VAL A 43 15.13 -4.51 -7.36
C VAL A 43 13.68 -4.26 -7.75
N ALA A 44 12.82 -3.80 -6.84
CA ALA A 44 11.42 -3.48 -7.13
C ALA A 44 11.30 -2.40 -8.22
N ARG A 45 12.12 -1.34 -8.14
CA ARG A 45 12.15 -0.27 -9.16
C ARG A 45 12.72 -0.76 -10.49
N PHE A 46 13.68 -1.67 -10.45
CA PHE A 46 14.30 -2.25 -11.63
C PHE A 46 13.38 -3.24 -12.36
N CYS A 47 12.77 -4.18 -11.64
CA CYS A 47 11.80 -5.14 -12.17
C CYS A 47 10.51 -4.47 -12.68
N GLY A 48 10.10 -3.34 -12.09
CA GLY A 48 8.96 -2.55 -12.57
C GLY A 48 9.25 -1.70 -13.80
N SER A 49 10.49 -1.63 -14.27
CA SER A 49 10.89 -0.77 -15.39
C SER A 49 10.79 -1.50 -16.72
N ILE A 50 10.08 -0.90 -17.67
CA ILE A 50 9.99 -1.39 -19.06
C ILE A 50 11.38 -1.49 -19.74
N HIS A 51 12.37 -0.74 -19.25
CA HIS A 51 13.74 -0.76 -19.76
C HIS A 51 14.40 -2.13 -19.60
N PHE A 52 14.09 -2.88 -18.54
CA PHE A 52 14.63 -4.23 -18.32
C PHE A 52 14.29 -5.17 -19.48
N VAL A 53 13.02 -5.13 -19.92
CA VAL A 53 12.51 -5.94 -21.04
C VAL A 53 13.21 -5.58 -22.35
N TRP A 54 13.39 -4.28 -22.62
CA TRP A 54 14.09 -3.81 -23.82
C TRP A 54 15.56 -4.24 -23.86
N VAL A 55 16.25 -4.22 -22.73
CA VAL A 55 17.64 -4.70 -22.64
C VAL A 55 17.71 -6.20 -22.98
N HIS A 56 16.82 -7.03 -22.44
CA HIS A 56 16.79 -8.47 -22.76
C HIS A 56 16.45 -8.71 -24.22
N ALA A 57 15.45 -8.01 -24.75
CA ALA A 57 15.08 -8.10 -26.16
C ALA A 57 16.25 -7.70 -27.08
N ALA A 58 17.02 -6.67 -26.72
CA ALA A 58 18.21 -6.25 -27.46
C ALA A 58 19.34 -7.30 -27.37
N VAL A 59 19.60 -7.87 -26.20
CA VAL A 59 20.62 -8.92 -26.01
C VAL A 59 20.27 -10.18 -26.81
N PHE A 60 19.04 -10.69 -26.70
CA PHE A 60 18.59 -11.84 -27.46
C PHE A 60 18.56 -11.56 -28.97
N GLY A 61 18.10 -10.38 -29.37
CA GLY A 61 18.09 -9.95 -30.77
C GLY A 61 19.50 -9.84 -31.35
N ALA A 62 20.45 -9.27 -30.60
CA ALA A 62 21.84 -9.18 -30.99
C ALA A 62 22.48 -10.58 -31.11
N TRP A 63 22.21 -11.47 -30.16
CA TRP A 63 22.69 -12.86 -30.21
C TRP A 63 22.18 -13.60 -31.44
N PHE A 64 20.88 -13.46 -31.73
CA PHE A 64 20.27 -14.02 -32.93
C PHE A 64 20.90 -13.45 -34.20
N ALA A 65 21.11 -12.13 -34.27
CA ALA A 65 21.73 -11.49 -35.42
C ALA A 65 23.16 -11.99 -35.64
N VAL A 66 24.00 -12.03 -34.60
CA VAL A 66 25.39 -12.51 -34.69
C VAL A 66 25.46 -13.97 -35.16
N ASN A 67 24.58 -14.84 -34.66
CA ASN A 67 24.56 -16.26 -35.04
C ASN A 67 23.83 -16.55 -36.36
N SER A 68 23.09 -15.59 -36.93
CA SER A 68 22.39 -15.75 -38.22
C SER A 68 23.13 -15.15 -39.42
N ILE A 69 24.24 -14.41 -39.20
CA ILE A 69 25.01 -13.80 -40.28
C ILE A 69 25.87 -14.87 -40.98
N PRO A 70 25.64 -15.13 -42.29
CA PRO A 70 26.46 -16.07 -43.05
C PRO A 70 27.87 -15.52 -43.25
N GLY A 71 28.89 -16.29 -42.85
CA GLY A 71 30.32 -15.93 -42.98
C GLY A 71 31.06 -15.76 -41.65
N LEU A 72 30.35 -15.73 -40.52
CA LEU A 72 30.96 -15.84 -39.19
C LEU A 72 30.88 -17.30 -38.71
N PRO A 73 31.85 -17.78 -37.89
CA PRO A 73 31.70 -19.07 -37.24
C PRO A 73 30.43 -19.05 -36.37
N HIS A 74 29.47 -19.93 -36.67
CA HIS A 74 28.25 -20.07 -35.87
C HIS A 74 28.63 -20.66 -34.50
N TRP A 75 28.79 -19.79 -33.50
CA TRP A 75 29.22 -20.20 -32.17
C TRP A 75 28.10 -20.91 -31.39
N ASP A 76 26.84 -20.56 -31.68
CA ASP A 76 25.65 -21.19 -31.11
C ASP A 76 24.65 -21.54 -32.24
N PRO A 77 24.83 -22.69 -32.93
CA PRO A 77 23.90 -23.13 -33.97
C PRO A 77 22.50 -23.37 -33.40
N TYR A 78 21.47 -23.20 -34.24
CA TYR A 78 20.10 -23.59 -33.90
C TYR A 78 20.09 -25.04 -33.38
N PRO A 79 19.62 -25.32 -32.14
CA PRO A 79 18.60 -24.62 -31.36
C PRO A 79 19.07 -23.63 -30.25
N PHE A 80 20.28 -23.04 -30.36
CA PHE A 80 20.84 -22.08 -29.39
C PHE A 80 20.97 -22.63 -27.95
N THR A 81 21.74 -23.69 -27.77
CA THR A 81 21.89 -24.38 -26.49
C THR A 81 22.52 -23.48 -25.41
N PHE A 82 23.49 -22.64 -25.77
CA PHE A 82 24.15 -21.75 -24.80
C PHE A 82 23.23 -20.63 -24.32
N LEU A 83 22.52 -19.98 -25.24
CA LEU A 83 21.53 -18.96 -24.90
C LEU A 83 20.45 -19.54 -24.00
N THR A 84 19.95 -20.73 -24.31
CA THR A 84 18.89 -21.40 -23.52
C THR A 84 19.36 -21.72 -22.11
N MET A 85 20.59 -22.22 -21.94
CA MET A 85 21.17 -22.50 -20.63
C MET A 85 21.31 -21.22 -19.78
N TRP A 86 21.81 -20.14 -20.40
CA TRP A 86 21.98 -18.85 -19.74
C TRP A 86 20.62 -18.24 -19.35
N ALA A 87 19.67 -18.19 -20.28
CA ALA A 87 18.33 -17.67 -20.04
C ALA A 87 17.57 -18.44 -18.93
N SER A 88 17.72 -19.77 -18.89
CA SER A 88 17.14 -20.59 -17.82
C SER A 88 17.70 -20.22 -16.44
N THR A 89 19.02 -20.05 -16.36
CA THR A 89 19.71 -19.63 -15.14
C THR A 89 19.27 -18.22 -14.72
N GLU A 90 19.23 -17.28 -15.66
CA GLU A 90 18.79 -15.91 -15.45
C GLU A 90 17.34 -15.85 -14.94
N SER A 91 16.44 -16.67 -15.49
CA SER A 91 15.04 -16.73 -15.06
C SER A 91 14.89 -17.09 -13.57
N ILE A 92 15.75 -17.94 -13.03
CA ILE A 92 15.72 -18.30 -11.59
C ILE A 92 16.09 -17.08 -10.74
N PHE A 93 17.11 -16.32 -11.14
CA PHE A 93 17.49 -15.09 -10.45
C PHE A 93 16.38 -14.04 -10.51
N ILE A 94 15.77 -13.84 -11.69
CA ILE A 94 14.64 -12.93 -11.86
C ILE A 94 13.48 -13.33 -10.94
N ALA A 95 13.11 -14.61 -10.89
CA ALA A 95 12.04 -15.09 -10.03
C ALA A 95 12.34 -14.85 -8.54
N ALA A 96 13.58 -15.10 -8.09
CA ALA A 96 14.00 -14.82 -6.72
C ALA A 96 13.93 -13.32 -6.39
N PHE A 97 14.38 -12.47 -7.32
CA PHE A 97 14.30 -11.01 -7.19
C PHE A 97 12.86 -10.51 -7.14
N ILE A 98 11.97 -11.06 -7.96
CA ILE A 98 10.54 -10.77 -7.92
C ILE A 98 9.97 -11.15 -6.55
N LEU A 99 10.28 -12.34 -6.03
CA LEU A 99 9.78 -12.78 -4.72
C LEU A 99 10.25 -11.87 -3.59
N ILE A 100 11.52 -11.45 -3.60
CA ILE A 100 12.06 -10.50 -2.63
C ILE A 100 11.32 -9.15 -2.72
N ALA A 101 11.12 -8.63 -3.94
CA ALA A 101 10.41 -7.39 -4.17
C ALA A 101 8.93 -7.48 -3.71
N GLN A 102 8.27 -8.61 -3.96
CA GLN A 102 6.91 -8.88 -3.51
C GLN A 102 6.82 -8.95 -1.98
N ASN A 103 7.72 -9.68 -1.32
CA ASN A 103 7.75 -9.77 0.15
C ASN A 103 7.97 -8.39 0.79
N TYR A 104 8.86 -7.58 0.21
CA TYR A 104 9.07 -6.20 0.66
C TYR A 104 7.81 -5.33 0.48
N ALA A 105 7.18 -5.39 -0.69
CA ALA A 105 5.95 -4.65 -0.97
C ALA A 105 4.79 -5.08 -0.03
N MET A 106 4.68 -6.37 0.25
CA MET A 106 3.69 -6.93 1.18
C MET A 106 3.89 -6.40 2.61
N ARG A 107 5.13 -6.44 3.12
CA ARG A 107 5.46 -5.88 4.45
C ARG A 107 5.13 -4.39 4.55
N LEU A 108 5.42 -3.62 3.49
CA LEU A 108 5.09 -2.20 3.45
C LEU A 108 3.58 -1.97 3.41
N SER A 109 2.85 -2.77 2.64
CA SER A 109 1.39 -2.74 2.58
C SER A 109 0.74 -3.06 3.92
N GLU A 110 1.26 -4.06 4.63
CA GLU A 110 0.78 -4.46 5.96
C GLU A 110 0.97 -3.33 6.98
N ARG A 111 2.16 -2.69 7.01
CA ARG A 111 2.39 -1.52 7.87
C ARG A 111 1.45 -0.36 7.56
N ARG A 112 1.19 -0.08 6.28
CA ARG A 112 0.23 0.96 5.87
C ARG A 112 -1.16 0.63 6.35
N ALA A 113 -1.63 -0.60 6.14
CA ALA A 113 -2.93 -1.05 6.62
C ALA A 113 -3.09 -0.90 8.15
N GLN A 114 -2.05 -1.23 8.92
CA GLN A 114 -2.05 -1.05 10.38
C GLN A 114 -2.13 0.43 10.80
N LEU A 115 -1.45 1.32 10.09
CA LEU A 115 -1.51 2.77 10.34
C LEU A 115 -2.88 3.34 9.96
N ASP A 116 -3.41 2.94 8.81
CA ASP A 116 -4.73 3.36 8.34
C ASP A 116 -5.84 2.94 9.31
N LEU A 117 -5.75 1.71 9.84
CA LEU A 117 -6.67 1.22 10.88
C LEU A 117 -6.58 2.09 12.14
N GLN A 118 -5.38 2.40 12.63
CA GLN A 118 -5.20 3.23 13.82
C GLN A 118 -5.75 4.66 13.64
N ILE A 119 -5.49 5.27 12.48
CA ILE A 119 -6.03 6.60 12.15
C ILE A 119 -7.56 6.56 12.10
N ASN A 120 -8.13 5.51 11.51
CA ASN A 120 -9.58 5.34 11.43
C ASN A 120 -10.22 5.22 12.84
N LEU A 121 -9.65 4.37 13.70
CA LEU A 121 -10.12 4.22 15.09
C LEU A 121 -10.03 5.55 15.88
N LEU A 122 -8.94 6.31 15.70
CA LEU A 122 -8.81 7.63 16.31
C LEU A 122 -9.86 8.62 15.79
N ALA A 123 -10.10 8.63 14.47
CA ALA A 123 -11.12 9.48 13.87
C ALA A 123 -12.54 9.13 14.34
N GLU A 124 -12.86 7.84 14.53
CA GLU A 124 -14.12 7.40 15.13
C GLU A 124 -14.26 7.88 16.58
N GLN A 125 -13.20 7.79 17.39
CA GLN A 125 -13.19 8.30 18.76
C GLN A 125 -13.40 9.82 18.82
N GLU A 126 -12.72 10.59 17.95
CA GLU A 126 -12.89 12.04 17.85
C GLU A 126 -14.30 12.42 17.42
N THR A 127 -14.86 11.69 16.44
CA THR A 127 -16.24 11.86 15.98
C THR A 127 -17.23 11.61 17.12
N THR A 128 -17.03 10.52 17.88
CA THR A 128 -17.87 10.18 19.03
C THR A 128 -17.82 11.26 20.11
N LYS A 129 -16.62 11.73 20.47
CA LYS A 129 -16.46 12.84 21.42
C LYS A 129 -17.11 14.12 20.93
N THR A 130 -17.01 14.40 19.63
CA THR A 130 -17.65 15.58 19.02
C THR A 130 -19.17 15.48 19.11
N LEU A 131 -19.76 14.31 18.83
CA LEU A 131 -21.19 14.07 19.00
C LEU A 131 -21.62 14.25 20.46
N GLN A 132 -20.87 13.70 21.42
CA GLN A 132 -21.15 13.87 22.86
C GLN A 132 -21.10 15.35 23.27
N MET A 133 -20.10 16.10 22.81
CA MET A 133 -20.01 17.55 23.09
C MET A 133 -21.17 18.32 22.46
N LEU A 134 -21.58 17.95 21.25
CA LEU A 134 -22.72 18.58 20.57
C LEU A 134 -24.03 18.31 21.32
N GLU A 135 -24.23 17.09 21.81
CA GLU A 135 -25.38 16.71 22.64
C GLU A 135 -25.43 17.52 23.95
N LEU A 136 -24.29 17.66 24.64
CA LEU A 136 -24.18 18.48 25.85
C LEU A 136 -24.49 19.97 25.57
N ILE A 137 -24.05 20.51 24.44
CA ILE A 137 -24.35 21.89 24.03
C ILE A 137 -25.84 22.03 23.71
N ALA A 138 -26.42 21.10 22.95
CA ALA A 138 -27.84 21.14 22.58
C ALA A 138 -28.73 21.10 23.83
N GLN A 139 -28.40 20.25 24.80
CA GLN A 139 -29.07 20.19 26.10
C GLN A 139 -28.99 21.53 26.85
N LYS A 140 -27.81 22.18 26.85
CA LYS A 140 -27.59 23.46 27.54
C LYS A 140 -28.31 24.64 26.86
N VAL A 141 -28.46 24.60 25.54
CA VAL A 141 -29.16 25.64 24.75
C VAL A 141 -30.69 25.42 24.77
N GLY A 142 -31.17 24.33 25.36
CA GLY A 142 -32.60 23.99 25.39
C GLY A 142 -33.14 23.58 24.02
N ALA A 143 -32.24 23.27 23.08
CA ALA A 143 -32.61 22.68 21.81
C ALA A 143 -33.08 21.24 22.12
N GLN A 144 -34.37 20.97 21.91
CA GLN A 144 -34.84 19.59 21.86
C GLN A 144 -34.23 18.96 20.61
N VAL A 145 -33.08 18.29 20.77
CA VAL A 145 -32.68 17.24 19.84
C VAL A 145 -33.79 16.21 19.99
N GLY A 146 -34.74 16.22 19.04
CA GLY A 146 -35.76 15.21 18.98
C GLY A 146 -35.08 13.86 19.11
N HIS A 147 -35.63 12.99 19.95
CA HIS A 147 -35.14 11.63 20.17
C HIS A 147 -35.29 10.86 18.86
N ASP A 148 -34.39 11.14 17.92
CA ASP A 148 -34.38 10.52 16.61
C ASP A 148 -33.76 9.14 16.83
N PRO A 149 -34.55 8.06 16.72
CA PRO A 149 -34.07 6.71 16.99
C PRO A 149 -32.85 6.33 16.14
N GLU A 150 -32.64 7.01 14.99
CA GLU A 150 -31.45 6.86 14.15
C GLU A 150 -30.16 7.36 14.84
N VAL A 151 -30.20 8.48 15.56
CA VAL A 151 -29.03 9.04 16.26
C VAL A 151 -28.66 8.20 17.48
N ALA A 152 -29.66 7.66 18.20
CA ALA A 152 -29.43 6.74 19.31
C ALA A 152 -28.83 5.40 18.83
N ALA A 153 -29.33 4.87 17.71
CA ALA A 153 -28.80 3.66 17.09
C ALA A 153 -27.37 3.84 16.57
N LEU A 154 -27.05 4.99 15.95
CA LEU A 154 -25.69 5.32 15.51
C LEU A 154 -24.74 5.52 16.69
N ALA A 155 -25.18 6.18 17.77
CA ALA A 155 -24.36 6.37 18.98
C ALA A 155 -24.06 5.04 19.71
N GLU A 156 -24.95 4.06 19.63
CA GLU A 156 -24.73 2.70 20.13
C GLU A 156 -23.78 1.91 19.21
N ALA A 157 -23.94 2.02 17.89
CA ALA A 157 -23.06 1.37 16.90
C ALA A 157 -21.62 1.93 16.87
N THR A 158 -21.41 3.20 17.26
CA THR A 158 -20.09 3.85 17.27
C THR A 158 -19.30 3.59 18.57
N ARG A 159 -19.86 2.88 19.56
CA ARG A 159 -19.09 2.49 20.76
C ARG A 159 -18.06 1.45 20.35
N LEU A 160 -16.83 1.92 20.13
CA LEU A 160 -15.63 1.16 19.78
C LEU A 160 -15.47 -0.18 20.55
N ASP A 161 -15.94 -0.23 21.81
CA ASP A 161 -15.93 -1.42 22.66
C ASP A 161 -16.84 -2.56 22.16
N SER A 162 -17.97 -2.27 21.50
CA SER A 162 -18.83 -3.31 20.92
C SER A 162 -18.31 -3.79 19.58
N LEU A 163 -17.72 -2.91 18.76
CA LEU A 163 -17.10 -3.28 17.48
C LEU A 163 -15.86 -4.16 17.70
N ALA A 164 -14.98 -3.80 18.63
CA ALA A 164 -13.82 -4.62 18.97
C ALA A 164 -14.23 -6.00 19.50
N LYS A 165 -15.29 -6.07 20.32
CA LYS A 165 -15.86 -7.34 20.79
C LYS A 165 -16.50 -8.15 19.66
N GLN A 166 -17.28 -7.52 18.80
CA GLN A 166 -17.94 -8.20 17.68
C GLN A 166 -16.91 -8.75 16.67
N ILE A 167 -15.84 -8.02 16.38
CA ILE A 167 -14.78 -8.50 15.48
C ILE A 167 -14.06 -9.72 16.09
N ASP A 168 -13.73 -9.69 17.39
CA ASP A 168 -13.12 -10.83 18.09
C ASP A 168 -14.06 -12.05 18.19
N GLU A 169 -15.36 -11.82 18.39
CA GLU A 169 -16.38 -12.88 18.40
C GLU A 169 -16.57 -13.50 17.00
N THR A 170 -16.61 -12.68 15.95
CA THR A 170 -16.78 -13.16 14.56
C THR A 170 -15.54 -13.91 14.06
N GLN A 171 -14.33 -13.46 14.43
CA GLN A 171 -13.09 -14.18 14.12
C GLN A 171 -13.00 -15.53 14.84
N LYS A 172 -13.42 -15.61 16.10
CA LYS A 172 -13.48 -16.88 16.85
C LYS A 172 -14.50 -17.85 16.28
N GLU A 173 -15.62 -17.36 15.74
CA GLU A 173 -16.59 -18.21 15.05
C GLU A 173 -16.03 -18.75 13.73
N GLN A 174 -15.38 -17.91 12.93
CA GLN A 174 -14.73 -18.33 11.68
C GLN A 174 -13.60 -19.35 11.89
N ASP A 175 -12.71 -19.11 12.87
CA ASP A 175 -11.63 -20.05 13.21
C ASP A 175 -12.17 -21.41 13.68
N ARG A 176 -13.32 -21.41 14.37
CA ARG A 176 -13.99 -22.62 14.88
C ARG A 176 -14.75 -23.37 13.79
N GLU A 177 -15.24 -22.69 12.76
CA GLU A 177 -15.80 -23.31 11.56
C GLU A 177 -14.72 -23.93 10.67
N GLU A 178 -13.55 -23.30 10.54
CA GLU A 178 -12.42 -23.85 9.76
C GLU A 178 -11.72 -25.03 10.46
N THR A 179 -11.59 -25.01 11.79
CA THR A 179 -11.04 -26.15 12.56
C THR A 179 -12.05 -27.25 12.90
N GLY A 180 -13.35 -27.00 12.65
CA GLY A 180 -14.46 -27.90 12.99
C GLY A 180 -14.98 -28.75 11.84
N SER A 181 -14.43 -28.64 10.63
CA SER A 181 -14.83 -29.49 9.50
C SER A 181 -13.95 -30.75 9.43
N PRO A 182 -14.55 -31.96 9.33
CA PRO A 182 -13.98 -33.26 9.73
C PRO A 182 -12.81 -33.80 8.88
#